data_AF-A0A1B7T793-F1
#
_entry.id   AF-A0A1B7T793-F1
#
_cell.length_a   1.000
_cell.length_b   1.000
_cell.length_c   1.000
_cell.angle_alpha   90.00
_cell.angle_beta   90.00
_cell.angle_gamma   90.00
#
_symmetry.space_group_name_H-M   'P 1'
#
loop_
_entity.id
_entity.type
_entity.pdbx_description
1 polymer ?
#
loop_
_entity_poly.entity_id
_entity_poly.type
_entity_poly.pdbx_seq_one_letter_code
_entity_poly.pdbx_strand_id
1 'polypeptide(L)'
;TNFNISLVSKPIRCVKISNKGKLLAVAHDMGIYGCVSLYDIETGDYIGDYTNNMHSTASNTERDYTNNMHSTASNTESLVGYAHAKSCMSLDFNSNDEYLLSSGLDGKFIVWETITREKAASNKLSCNDIENSEKIVSVDEVTLENLSTPGILDCKYISKNIRGGLGGGKNEAIVVVSLDRGVRWYREAGGI
;
A
#
# COMPACT_ATOMS: atom_id res chain seq x y z
N THR A 1 -7.22 -28.73 1.34
CA THR A 1 -5.74 -28.85 1.22
C THR A 1 -5.15 -27.72 2.03
N ASN A 2 -4.24 -27.98 2.97
CA ASN A 2 -3.57 -26.90 3.72
C ASN A 2 -2.30 -26.53 2.98
N PHE A 3 -2.16 -25.27 2.58
CA PHE A 3 -0.92 -24.74 2.01
C PHE A 3 -0.28 -23.73 2.98
N ASN A 4 1.04 -23.65 2.97
CA ASN A 4 1.82 -22.72 3.78
C ASN A 4 2.60 -21.80 2.85
N ILE A 5 2.27 -20.51 2.88
CA ILE A 5 3.06 -19.48 2.20
C ILE A 5 4.16 -19.05 3.17
N SER A 6 5.32 -19.69 3.08
CA SER A 6 6.50 -19.32 3.84
C SER A 6 7.22 -18.16 3.16
N LEU A 7 6.69 -16.95 3.32
CA LEU A 7 7.46 -15.72 3.07
C LEU A 7 8.60 -15.68 4.09
N VAL A 8 9.85 -15.81 3.64
CA VAL A 8 11.06 -15.73 4.48
C VAL A 8 10.93 -14.60 5.49
N SER A 9 10.93 -14.89 6.81
CA SER A 9 11.04 -14.00 7.99
C SER A 9 10.68 -12.50 7.83
N LYS A 10 9.64 -12.18 7.06
CA LYS A 10 9.23 -10.81 6.74
C LYS A 10 7.93 -10.53 7.48
N PRO A 11 7.84 -9.44 8.27
CA PRO A 11 6.58 -9.06 8.89
C PRO A 11 5.47 -8.93 7.83
N ILE A 12 4.41 -9.72 7.99
CA ILE A 12 3.18 -9.59 7.21
C ILE A 12 2.35 -8.49 7.87
N ARG A 13 1.91 -7.53 7.06
CA ARG A 13 1.15 -6.36 7.51
C ARG A 13 -0.33 -6.51 7.25
N CYS A 14 -0.69 -7.09 6.10
CA CYS A 14 -2.08 -7.31 5.72
C CYS A 14 -2.21 -8.52 4.80
N VAL A 15 -3.33 -9.24 4.92
CA VAL A 15 -3.74 -10.28 3.98
C VAL A 15 -5.17 -10.03 3.55
N LYS A 16 -5.47 -10.20 2.26
CA LYS A 16 -6.81 -10.03 1.70
C LYS A 16 -7.12 -11.09 0.67
N ILE A 17 -8.22 -11.78 0.91
CA ILE A 17 -8.83 -12.71 -0.05
C ILE A 17 -9.72 -11.88 -0.98
N SER A 18 -9.65 -12.13 -2.29
CA SER A 18 -10.55 -11.51 -3.26
C SER A 18 -12.00 -11.91 -3.02
N ASN A 19 -12.97 -11.10 -3.43
CA ASN A 19 -14.39 -11.33 -3.18
C ASN A 19 -14.88 -12.66 -3.80
N LYS A 20 -14.31 -13.06 -4.94
CA LYS A 20 -14.56 -14.35 -5.59
C LYS A 20 -13.83 -15.53 -4.93
N GLY A 21 -12.99 -15.29 -3.93
CA GLY A 21 -12.28 -16.33 -3.17
C GLY A 21 -11.17 -17.05 -3.93
N LYS A 22 -10.69 -16.47 -5.04
CA LYS A 22 -9.68 -17.11 -5.92
C LYS A 22 -8.26 -16.62 -5.69
N LEU A 23 -8.10 -15.39 -5.21
CA LEU A 23 -6.81 -14.74 -5.08
C LEU A 23 -6.56 -14.32 -3.64
N LEU A 24 -5.30 -14.41 -3.23
CA LEU A 24 -4.82 -13.91 -1.95
C LEU A 24 -3.74 -12.86 -2.21
N ALA A 25 -4.01 -11.61 -1.81
CA ALA A 25 -3.01 -10.55 -1.77
C ALA A 25 -2.38 -10.48 -0.38
N VAL A 26 -1.06 -10.37 -0.33
CA VAL A 26 -0.28 -10.33 0.91
C VAL A 26 0.63 -9.10 0.90
N ALA A 27 0.43 -8.19 1.85
CA ALA A 27 1.33 -7.08 2.10
C ALA A 27 2.35 -7.48 3.16
N HIS A 28 3.63 -7.30 2.85
CA HIS A 28 4.73 -7.64 3.75
C HIS A 28 5.89 -6.67 3.59
N ASP A 29 6.78 -6.63 4.58
CA ASP A 29 7.96 -5.78 4.51
C ASP A 29 9.12 -6.45 3.74
N MET A 30 10.00 -5.63 3.19
CA MET A 30 11.35 -6.02 2.76
C MET A 30 12.31 -4.92 3.18
N GLY A 31 12.97 -5.10 4.33
CA GLY A 31 13.70 -4.03 4.98
C GLY A 31 12.74 -2.89 5.36
N ILE A 32 12.99 -1.69 4.85
CA ILE A 32 12.09 -0.55 5.04
C ILE A 32 10.95 -0.49 4.02
N TYR A 33 11.04 -1.24 2.92
CA TYR A 33 10.12 -1.15 1.79
C TYR A 33 8.86 -2.00 2.00
N GLY A 34 7.76 -1.58 1.40
CA GLY A 34 6.50 -2.32 1.38
C GLY A 34 6.35 -3.11 0.08
N CYS A 35 6.16 -4.42 0.20
CA CYS A 35 5.88 -5.34 -0.89
C CYS A 35 4.42 -5.78 -0.86
N VAL A 36 3.88 -6.12 -2.04
CA VAL A 36 2.58 -6.77 -2.17
C VAL A 36 2.74 -7.91 -3.16
N SER A 37 2.40 -9.12 -2.73
CA SER A 37 2.45 -10.34 -3.53
C SER A 37 1.06 -10.91 -3.73
N LEU A 38 0.82 -11.54 -4.88
CA LEU A 38 -0.43 -12.19 -5.24
C LEU A 38 -0.24 -13.70 -5.35
N TYR A 39 -1.20 -14.45 -4.83
CA TYR A 39 -1.23 -15.91 -4.86
C TYR A 39 -2.58 -16.43 -5.36
N ASP A 40 -2.55 -17.59 -6.01
CA ASP A 40 -3.74 -18.39 -6.25
C ASP A 40 -4.11 -19.14 -4.96
N ILE A 41 -5.37 -19.07 -4.54
CA ILE A 41 -5.82 -19.72 -3.29
C ILE A 41 -6.03 -21.23 -3.47
N GLU A 42 -6.43 -21.68 -4.66
CA GLU A 42 -6.75 -23.08 -4.89
C GLU A 42 -5.48 -23.93 -4.86
N THR A 43 -4.41 -23.46 -5.51
CA THR A 43 -3.13 -24.16 -5.59
C THR A 43 -2.12 -23.70 -4.55
N GLY A 44 -2.25 -22.46 -4.05
CA GLY A 44 -1.23 -21.81 -3.22
C GLY A 44 -0.06 -21.23 -4.03
N ASP A 45 -0.15 -21.24 -5.36
CA ASP A 45 0.93 -20.80 -6.23
C ASP A 45 1.14 -19.28 -6.16
N TYR A 46 2.41 -18.88 -6.20
CA TYR A 46 2.78 -17.49 -6.36
C TYR A 46 2.50 -17.04 -7.80
N ILE A 47 1.73 -15.95 -7.95
CA ILE A 47 1.37 -15.37 -9.25
C ILE A 47 2.34 -14.25 -9.63
N GLY A 48 2.69 -13.38 -8.69
CA GLY A 48 3.52 -12.21 -8.97
C GLY A 48 3.46 -11.12 -7.90
N ASP A 49 4.40 -10.19 -7.99
CA ASP A 49 4.47 -9.01 -7.14
C ASP A 49 3.91 -7.77 -7.86
N TYR A 50 3.32 -6.86 -7.08
CA TYR A 50 2.97 -5.52 -7.54
C TYR A 50 4.18 -4.60 -7.35
N THR A 51 4.68 -4.04 -8.45
CA THR A 51 5.88 -3.21 -8.42
C THR A 51 5.59 -1.81 -8.97
N ASN A 52 6.02 -0.80 -8.24
CA ASN A 52 6.10 0.57 -8.72
C ASN A 52 7.57 0.82 -9.04
N ASN A 53 7.88 1.32 -10.24
CA ASN A 53 9.24 1.72 -10.56
C ASN A 53 9.67 2.85 -9.60
N MET A 54 10.48 2.50 -8.62
CA MET A 54 11.06 3.41 -7.65
C MET A 54 12.57 3.43 -7.86
N HIS A 55 13.18 4.62 -7.83
CA HIS A 55 14.63 4.72 -7.72
C HIS A 55 15.04 4.27 -6.32
N SER A 56 15.56 3.04 -6.19
CA SER A 56 16.26 2.64 -4.97
C SER A 56 17.73 3.01 -5.09
N THR A 57 18.24 3.82 -4.17
CA THR A 57 19.65 3.68 -3.78
C THR A 57 19.72 2.42 -2.92
N ALA A 58 20.01 1.29 -3.54
CA ALA A 58 20.21 0.04 -2.84
C ALA A 58 21.49 0.14 -1.98
N SER A 59 21.38 0.72 -0.78
CA SER A 59 22.37 0.46 0.27
C SER A 59 21.97 -0.86 0.92
N ASN A 60 22.53 -1.97 0.43
CA ASN A 60 22.52 -3.23 1.15
C ASN A 60 23.35 -3.04 2.43
N THR A 61 22.73 -2.51 3.47
CA THR A 61 23.26 -2.58 4.84
C THR A 61 22.38 -3.57 5.59
N GLU A 62 22.65 -4.85 5.37
CA GLU A 62 22.20 -5.88 6.30
C GLU A 62 22.83 -5.55 7.66
N ARG A 63 21.99 -5.17 8.63
CA ARG A 63 22.41 -5.09 10.03
C ARG A 63 22.45 -6.50 10.59
N ASP A 64 23.53 -7.21 10.30
CA ASP A 64 23.91 -8.39 11.06
C ASP A 64 24.40 -7.95 12.44
N TYR A 65 23.83 -8.54 13.50
CA TYR A 65 24.16 -8.28 14.90
C TYR A 65 25.50 -8.88 15.36
N THR A 66 26.38 -9.27 14.43
CA THR A 66 27.69 -9.86 14.73
C THR A 66 28.80 -8.97 14.20
N ASN A 67 29.59 -8.42 15.12
CA ASN A 67 30.76 -7.58 14.85
C ASN A 67 31.76 -8.26 13.90
N ASN A 68 31.67 -7.99 12.59
CA ASN A 68 32.84 -8.02 11.71
C ASN A 68 32.56 -7.22 10.42
N MET A 69 32.93 -5.93 10.46
CA MET A 69 32.77 -5.02 9.33
C MET A 69 33.77 -5.37 8.20
N HIS A 70 33.24 -5.92 7.11
CA HIS A 70 33.78 -5.67 5.78
C HIS A 70 32.63 -5.36 4.82
N SER A 71 32.20 -4.10 4.84
CA SER A 71 31.15 -3.58 3.96
C SER A 71 31.75 -3.27 2.58
N THR A 72 31.59 -4.17 1.62
CA THR A 72 31.70 -3.82 0.19
C THR A 72 30.35 -3.30 -0.29
N ALA A 73 30.14 -1.99 -0.15
CA ALA A 73 28.99 -1.30 -0.74
C ALA A 73 29.11 -1.36 -2.27
N SER A 74 28.41 -2.30 -2.91
CA SER A 74 28.25 -2.30 -4.36
C SER A 74 27.11 -1.33 -4.72
N ASN A 75 27.45 -0.11 -5.18
CA ASN A 75 26.50 0.83 -5.80
C ASN A 75 26.07 0.33 -7.18
N THR A 76 25.46 -0.85 -7.25
CA THR A 76 24.69 -1.26 -8.43
C THR A 76 23.30 -0.66 -8.29
N GLU A 77 22.97 0.32 -9.12
CA GLU A 77 21.58 0.75 -9.33
C GLU A 77 20.79 -0.43 -9.92
N SER A 78 20.32 -1.32 -9.05
CA SER A 78 19.41 -2.38 -9.42
C SER A 78 17.99 -1.81 -9.32
N LEU A 79 17.26 -1.85 -10.44
CA LEU A 79 15.86 -1.44 -10.52
C LEU A 79 15.00 -2.50 -9.79
N VAL A 80 15.07 -2.55 -8.46
CA VAL A 80 14.20 -3.41 -7.66
C VAL A 80 12.91 -2.64 -7.39
N GLY A 81 11.82 -3.07 -8.03
CA GLY A 81 10.51 -2.46 -7.87
C GLY A 81 9.83 -2.92 -6.58
N TYR A 82 9.40 -1.97 -5.76
CA TYR A 82 8.58 -2.22 -4.55
C TYR A 82 7.20 -1.62 -4.75
N ALA A 83 6.19 -2.10 -4.03
CA ALA A 83 4.87 -1.47 -4.07
C ALA A 83 4.93 -0.08 -3.43
N HIS A 84 5.59 0.03 -2.26
CA HIS A 84 5.70 1.26 -1.47
C HIS A 84 7.14 1.52 -1.01
N ALA A 85 7.50 2.81 -0.90
CA ALA A 85 8.83 3.23 -0.43
C ALA A 85 9.04 3.03 1.08
N LYS A 86 7.94 2.74 1.80
CA LYS A 86 7.89 2.32 3.20
C LYS A 86 6.90 1.15 3.34
N SER A 87 6.77 0.54 4.52
CA SER A 87 5.82 -0.55 4.79
C SER A 87 4.43 -0.31 4.18
N CYS A 88 3.91 -1.34 3.50
CA CYS A 88 2.53 -1.38 3.02
C CYS A 88 1.64 -1.84 4.17
N MET A 89 0.71 -1.00 4.59
CA MET A 89 -0.06 -1.19 5.82
C MET A 89 -1.39 -1.89 5.59
N SER A 90 -2.02 -1.68 4.43
CA SER A 90 -3.34 -2.23 4.17
C SER A 90 -3.59 -2.48 2.69
N LEU A 91 -4.52 -3.40 2.46
CA LEU A 91 -4.99 -3.85 1.16
C LEU A 91 -6.52 -3.89 1.16
N ASP A 92 -7.11 -3.72 -0.03
CA ASP A 92 -8.53 -4.02 -0.26
C ASP A 92 -8.82 -4.26 -1.75
N PHE A 93 -9.66 -5.24 -2.06
CA PHE A 93 -10.16 -5.45 -3.43
C PHE A 93 -11.41 -4.61 -3.65
N ASN A 94 -11.59 -4.08 -4.87
CA ASN A 94 -12.86 -3.48 -5.25
C ASN A 94 -13.94 -4.56 -5.46
N SER A 95 -15.21 -4.17 -5.60
CA SER A 95 -16.34 -5.13 -5.54
C SER A 95 -16.33 -6.25 -6.58
N ASN A 96 -15.65 -6.08 -7.72
CA ASN A 96 -15.58 -7.07 -8.79
C ASN A 96 -14.22 -7.78 -8.91
N ASP A 97 -13.28 -7.48 -8.01
CA ASP A 97 -11.89 -7.95 -7.97
C ASP A 97 -11.00 -7.49 -9.14
N GLU A 98 -11.43 -6.52 -9.94
CA GLU A 98 -10.63 -5.99 -11.06
C GLU A 98 -9.46 -5.13 -10.57
N TYR A 99 -9.62 -4.50 -9.42
CA TYR A 99 -8.62 -3.62 -8.83
C TYR A 99 -8.27 -4.00 -7.39
N LEU A 100 -6.98 -3.93 -7.09
CA LEU A 100 -6.44 -4.00 -5.73
C LEU A 100 -6.01 -2.60 -5.30
N LEU A 101 -6.45 -2.16 -4.13
CA LEU A 101 -5.96 -0.97 -3.46
C LEU A 101 -4.88 -1.37 -2.45
N SER A 102 -3.77 -0.64 -2.43
CA SER A 102 -2.75 -0.73 -1.38
C SER A 102 -2.45 0.64 -0.79
N SER A 103 -2.11 0.70 0.50
CA SER A 103 -1.73 1.94 1.17
C SER A 103 -0.49 1.75 2.04
N GLY A 104 0.41 2.74 2.06
CA GLY A 104 1.69 2.62 2.77
C GLY A 104 2.03 3.79 3.69
N LEU A 105 3.02 3.55 4.55
CA LEU A 105 3.62 4.57 5.42
C LEU A 105 4.39 5.65 4.66
N ASP A 106 4.56 5.50 3.33
CA ASP A 106 5.09 6.51 2.43
C ASP A 106 4.06 7.60 2.07
N GLY A 107 2.87 7.53 2.68
CA GLY A 107 1.77 8.48 2.50
C GLY A 107 1.11 8.37 1.14
N LYS A 108 1.26 7.22 0.47
CA LYS A 108 0.64 6.93 -0.82
C LYS A 108 -0.36 5.80 -0.70
N PHE A 109 -1.43 5.91 -1.46
CA PHE A 109 -2.19 4.74 -1.88
C PHE A 109 -2.05 4.53 -3.38
N ILE A 110 -2.14 3.28 -3.80
CA ILE A 110 -1.97 2.86 -5.18
C ILE A 110 -3.11 1.91 -5.53
N VAL A 111 -3.72 2.15 -6.69
CA VAL A 111 -4.71 1.26 -7.30
C VAL A 111 -4.00 0.49 -8.40
N TRP A 112 -4.07 -0.83 -8.31
CA TRP A 112 -3.46 -1.78 -9.23
C TRP A 112 -4.56 -2.50 -9.99
N GLU A 113 -4.36 -2.76 -11.27
CA GLU A 113 -5.10 -3.82 -11.94
C GLU A 113 -4.70 -5.17 -11.34
N THR A 114 -5.67 -5.95 -10.86
CA THR A 114 -5.40 -7.14 -10.05
C THR A 114 -4.53 -8.16 -10.78
N ILE A 115 -4.85 -8.47 -12.04
CA ILE A 115 -4.24 -9.58 -12.79
C ILE A 115 -2.97 -9.16 -13.52
N THR A 116 -3.02 -8.04 -14.24
CA THR A 116 -1.85 -7.49 -14.96
C THR A 116 -0.80 -6.95 -14.00
N ARG A 117 -1.23 -6.59 -12.77
CA ARG A 117 -0.42 -5.97 -11.71
C ARG A 117 0.12 -4.59 -12.10
N GLU A 118 -0.42 -4.02 -13.18
CA GLU A 118 -0.07 -2.67 -13.61
C GLU A 118 -0.72 -1.63 -12.69
N LYS A 119 -0.02 -0.52 -12.48
CA LYS A 119 -0.53 0.60 -11.68
C LYS A 119 -1.56 1.38 -12.50
N ALA A 120 -2.84 1.27 -12.11
CA ALA A 120 -3.94 2.03 -12.71
C ALA A 120 -3.95 3.49 -12.22
N ALA A 121 -3.73 3.71 -10.92
CA ALA A 121 -3.70 5.04 -10.33
C ALA A 121 -2.86 5.09 -9.05
N SER A 122 -2.48 6.29 -8.63
CA SER A 122 -1.90 6.52 -7.32
C SER A 122 -2.17 7.93 -6.83
N ASN A 123 -2.27 8.11 -5.52
CA ASN A 123 -2.37 9.43 -4.91
C ASN A 123 -1.41 9.51 -3.71
N LYS A 124 -0.82 10.68 -3.52
CA LYS A 124 0.06 10.98 -2.39
C LYS A 124 -0.65 12.01 -1.51
N LEU A 125 -0.88 11.65 -0.25
CA LEU A 125 -1.55 12.50 0.71
C LEU A 125 -0.66 13.68 1.13
N SER A 126 -1.33 14.78 1.42
CA SER A 126 -0.78 15.93 2.12
C SER A 126 -1.63 16.23 3.36
N CYS A 127 -1.01 16.71 4.44
CA CYS A 127 -1.78 17.26 5.57
C CYS A 127 -2.69 18.43 5.12
N ASN A 128 -2.31 19.13 4.05
CA ASN A 128 -3.06 20.25 3.47
C ASN A 128 -4.25 19.80 2.60
N ASP A 129 -4.47 18.49 2.44
CA ASP A 129 -5.69 17.96 1.79
C ASP A 129 -6.94 18.14 2.69
N ILE A 130 -6.75 18.47 3.97
CA ILE A 130 -7.84 18.74 4.91
C ILE A 130 -8.42 20.13 4.62
N GLU A 131 -9.70 20.18 4.22
CA GLU A 131 -10.38 21.41 3.80
C GLU A 131 -10.45 22.48 4.90
N ASN A 132 -10.64 22.08 6.15
CA ASN A 132 -10.64 23.00 7.29
C ASN A 132 -9.19 23.19 7.79
N SER A 133 -8.63 24.38 7.53
CA SER A 133 -7.26 24.73 7.90
C SER A 133 -6.96 24.63 9.40
N GLU A 134 -7.94 24.84 10.27
CA GLU A 134 -7.78 24.73 11.72
C GLU A 134 -7.60 23.28 12.20
N LYS A 135 -7.94 22.31 11.34
CA LYS A 135 -7.81 20.87 11.62
C LYS A 135 -6.56 20.25 10.99
N ILE A 136 -5.73 21.04 10.31
CA ILE A 136 -4.49 20.54 9.70
C ILE A 136 -3.50 20.16 10.82
N VAL A 137 -3.01 18.93 10.76
CA VAL A 137 -1.97 18.42 11.66
C VAL A 137 -0.72 18.15 10.84
N SER A 138 0.22 19.10 10.83
CA SER A 138 1.44 19.02 10.02
C SER A 138 2.65 18.46 10.75
N VAL A 139 2.55 18.29 12.08
CA VAL A 139 3.59 17.73 12.95
C VAL A 139 2.90 16.90 14.04
N ASP A 140 3.48 15.75 14.39
CA ASP A 140 3.02 14.97 15.54
C ASP A 140 3.39 15.67 16.85
N GLU A 141 2.42 15.81 17.77
CA GLU A 141 2.60 16.57 19.01
C GLU A 141 3.58 15.89 19.99
N VAL A 142 3.79 14.57 19.88
CA VAL A 142 4.60 13.77 20.80
C VAL A 142 5.96 13.46 20.21
N THR A 143 6.00 12.92 18.98
CA THR A 143 7.23 12.49 18.32
C THR A 143 7.95 13.63 17.62
N LEU A 144 7.26 14.77 17.41
CA LEU A 144 7.73 15.91 16.61
C LEU A 144 8.05 15.56 15.15
N GLU A 145 7.54 14.41 14.68
CA GLU A 145 7.71 13.99 13.29
C GLU A 145 6.92 14.87 12.34
N ASN A 146 7.50 15.13 11.17
CA ASN A 146 6.83 15.87 10.11
C ASN A 146 5.72 15.02 9.48
N LEU A 147 4.49 15.55 9.47
CA LEU A 147 3.30 14.92 8.91
C LEU A 147 2.81 15.61 7.63
N SER A 148 3.67 16.38 6.94
CA SER A 148 3.30 17.00 5.66
C SER A 148 2.89 15.98 4.60
N THR A 149 3.47 14.78 4.64
CA THR A 149 3.05 13.59 3.89
C THR A 149 2.80 12.47 4.91
N PRO A 150 1.60 12.40 5.52
CA PRO A 150 1.34 11.46 6.59
C PRO A 150 1.23 10.04 6.05
N GLY A 151 1.84 9.07 6.73
CA GLY A 151 1.69 7.66 6.40
C GLY A 151 0.22 7.20 6.47
N ILE A 152 -0.20 6.34 5.55
CA ILE A 152 -1.55 5.79 5.53
C ILE A 152 -1.58 4.50 6.33
N LEU A 153 -2.50 4.41 7.28
CA LEU A 153 -2.62 3.28 8.22
C LEU A 153 -3.62 2.22 7.73
N ASP A 154 -4.74 2.64 7.14
CA ASP A 154 -5.72 1.74 6.54
C ASP A 154 -6.39 2.40 5.32
N CYS A 155 -6.83 1.56 4.40
CA CYS A 155 -7.58 1.94 3.21
C CYS A 155 -8.68 0.92 2.93
N LYS A 156 -9.82 1.38 2.41
CA LYS A 156 -10.94 0.52 2.00
C LYS A 156 -11.63 1.05 0.76
N TYR A 157 -12.07 0.14 -0.09
CA TYR A 157 -13.10 0.44 -1.06
C TYR A 157 -14.45 0.64 -0.36
N ILE A 158 -15.24 1.52 -0.93
CA ILE A 158 -16.62 1.79 -0.55
C ILE A 158 -17.46 1.44 -1.77
N SER A 159 -18.38 0.49 -1.61
CA SER A 159 -19.27 0.07 -2.68
C SER A 159 -20.13 1.21 -3.23
N LYS A 160 -20.57 1.06 -4.48
CA LYS A 160 -21.52 1.96 -5.12
C LYS A 160 -22.76 2.18 -4.24
N ASN A 161 -23.37 3.35 -4.35
CA ASN A 161 -24.56 3.77 -3.60
C ASN A 161 -24.40 3.91 -2.07
N ILE A 162 -23.20 3.71 -1.50
CA ILE A 162 -22.98 3.91 -0.06
C ILE A 162 -22.62 5.36 0.27
N ARG A 163 -21.80 6.01 -0.55
CA ARG A 163 -21.40 7.40 -0.34
C ARG A 163 -22.46 8.37 -0.90
N GLY A 164 -23.15 9.09 -0.02
CA GLY A 164 -24.04 10.18 -0.40
C GLY A 164 -23.30 11.42 -0.97
N GLY A 165 -24.05 12.38 -1.52
CA GLY A 165 -23.53 13.64 -2.06
C GLY A 165 -23.46 13.69 -3.59
N LEU A 166 -23.12 14.87 -4.13
CA LEU A 166 -23.11 15.13 -5.57
C LEU A 166 -22.14 14.20 -6.30
N GLY A 167 -22.67 13.24 -7.08
CA GLY A 167 -21.88 12.26 -7.82
C GLY A 167 -21.31 11.10 -7.00
N GLY A 168 -21.68 10.95 -5.72
CA GLY A 168 -21.14 9.91 -4.83
C GLY A 168 -21.76 8.52 -4.97
N GLY A 169 -23.01 8.42 -5.44
CA GLY A 169 -23.75 7.16 -5.48
C GLY A 169 -23.46 6.25 -6.67
N LYS A 170 -22.96 6.80 -7.79
CA LYS A 170 -22.88 6.05 -9.06
C LYS A 170 -21.66 5.13 -9.16
N ASN A 171 -20.56 5.51 -8.51
CA ASN A 171 -19.28 4.82 -8.62
C ASN A 171 -18.80 4.32 -7.27
N GLU A 172 -17.80 3.44 -7.29
CA GLU A 172 -17.11 3.07 -6.07
C GLU A 172 -16.29 4.26 -5.54
N ALA A 173 -16.00 4.21 -4.26
CA ALA A 173 -15.22 5.21 -3.56
C ALA A 173 -14.08 4.53 -2.80
N ILE A 174 -13.15 5.34 -2.33
CA ILE A 174 -12.05 4.89 -1.48
C ILE A 174 -12.06 5.75 -0.21
N VAL A 175 -11.83 5.13 0.93
CA VAL A 175 -11.52 5.83 2.19
C VAL A 175 -10.12 5.44 2.65
N VAL A 176 -9.40 6.41 3.20
CA VAL A 176 -8.10 6.20 3.85
C VAL A 176 -8.05 6.92 5.18
N VAL A 177 -7.30 6.35 6.12
CA VAL A 177 -6.98 6.96 7.43
C VAL A 177 -5.46 7.06 7.59
N SER A 178 -4.97 8.18 8.11
CA SER A 178 -3.54 8.50 8.12
C SER A 178 -3.03 9.05 9.45
N LEU A 179 -1.71 9.09 9.61
CA LEU A 179 -1.01 9.50 10.84
C LEU A 179 -1.30 10.94 11.29
N ASP A 180 -1.73 11.82 10.40
CA ASP A 180 -2.19 13.18 10.72
C ASP A 180 -3.58 13.22 11.37
N ARG A 181 -4.11 12.08 11.80
CA ARG A 181 -5.47 11.92 12.35
C ARG A 181 -6.58 12.23 11.34
N GLY A 182 -6.24 12.32 10.05
CA GLY A 182 -7.16 12.60 8.97
C GLY A 182 -7.87 11.35 8.45
N VAL A 183 -9.14 11.51 8.07
CA VAL A 183 -9.92 10.55 7.28
C VAL A 183 -10.27 11.21 5.96
N ARG A 184 -9.95 10.57 4.83
CA ARG A 184 -10.13 11.14 3.49
C ARG A 184 -10.96 10.20 2.62
N TRP A 185 -11.94 10.75 1.91
CA TRP A 185 -12.82 10.00 1.01
C TRP A 185 -12.66 10.45 -0.44
N TYR A 186 -12.26 9.53 -1.30
CA TYR A 186 -12.14 9.71 -2.75
C TYR A 186 -13.32 9.06 -3.46
N ARG A 187 -13.59 9.49 -4.69
CA ARG A 187 -14.55 8.83 -5.58
C ARG A 187 -13.83 8.45 -6.86
N GLU A 188 -14.22 7.36 -7.47
CA GLU A 188 -13.79 7.03 -8.82
C GLU A 188 -14.33 8.06 -9.83
N ALA A 189 -13.44 8.61 -10.65
CA ALA A 189 -13.74 9.62 -11.63
C ALA A 189 -13.95 8.99 -13.02
N GLY A 190 -15.15 8.46 -13.29
CA GLY A 190 -15.53 7.88 -14.59
C GLY A 190 -16.86 7.13 -14.50
N GLY A 191 -17.69 7.16 -15.54
CA GLY A 191 -19.05 6.58 -15.55
C GLY A 191 -20.16 7.64 -15.43
N ILE A 192 -21.04 7.70 -16.44
CA ILE A 192 -22.23 8.58 -16.49
C ILE A 192 -23.45 7.80 -16.00
#